data_AF-A0A2N1WGM4-F1
#
_entry.id   AF-A0A2N1WGM4-F1
#
_cell.length_a   1.000
_cell.length_b   1.000
_cell.length_c   1.000
_cell.angle_alpha   90.00
_cell.angle_beta   90.00
_cell.angle_gamma   90.00
#
_symmetry.space_group_name_H-M   'P 1'
#
loop_
_entity.id
_entity.type
_entity.pdbx_description
1 polymer ?
#
loop_
_entity_poly.entity_id
_entity_poly.type
_entity_poly.pdbx_seq_one_letter_code
_entity_poly.pdbx_strand_id
1 'polypeptide(L)'
;MAEENQDVAGANGQDAQQAQLAIQHVFLKDCSFEAPGALGDIAAEGQPDINLNLGQRVNAMGDDRYEVVLTVTVTAKQGEKTAFIAEVHQAGVFVLQGFSEQQLSYVASVHCPNVLYPYARTQIAALVAAGG
;
A
#
# COMPACT_ATOMS: atom_id res chain seq x y z
N MET A 1 7.76 -47.27 -38.88
CA MET A 1 7.08 -46.63 -37.74
C MET A 1 7.28 -45.13 -37.97
N ALA A 2 6.59 -44.56 -38.97
CA ALA A 2 5.25 -43.96 -38.86
C ALA A 2 5.29 -42.85 -37.81
N GLU A 3 5.55 -41.60 -38.19
CA GLU A 3 4.51 -40.63 -38.57
C GLU A 3 3.34 -40.64 -37.59
N GLU A 4 3.26 -39.62 -36.73
CA GLU A 4 1.98 -38.98 -36.45
C GLU A 4 2.22 -37.51 -36.13
N ASN A 5 1.99 -36.68 -37.14
CA ASN A 5 1.57 -35.30 -36.99
C ASN A 5 0.04 -35.32 -36.86
N GLN A 6 -0.50 -34.75 -35.77
CA GLN A 6 -1.89 -34.35 -35.75
C GLN A 6 -2.00 -32.92 -35.22
N ASP A 7 -2.12 -32.02 -36.19
CA ASP A 7 -2.78 -30.74 -36.07
C ASP A 7 -4.18 -30.93 -35.45
N VAL A 8 -4.50 -30.09 -34.46
CA VAL A 8 -5.85 -29.54 -34.37
C VAL A 8 -5.75 -28.08 -34.00
N ALA A 9 -5.86 -27.26 -35.04
CA ALA A 9 -6.32 -25.89 -34.97
C ALA A 9 -7.56 -25.74 -34.05
N GLY A 10 -7.56 -24.66 -33.28
CA GLY A 10 -8.67 -24.29 -32.40
C GLY A 10 -8.59 -22.81 -32.04
N ALA A 11 -9.05 -21.98 -32.97
CA ALA A 11 -9.20 -20.54 -32.84
C ALA A 11 -9.99 -20.13 -31.59
N ASN A 12 -9.52 -19.08 -30.91
CA ASN A 12 -10.38 -17.99 -30.47
C ASN A 12 -9.54 -16.72 -30.23
N GLY A 13 -9.31 -15.99 -31.32
CA GLY A 13 -9.14 -14.54 -31.26
C GLY A 13 -10.48 -13.94 -30.87
N GLN A 14 -10.73 -13.86 -29.56
CA GLN A 14 -11.64 -12.90 -28.98
C GLN A 14 -10.72 -11.92 -28.26
N ASP A 15 -10.76 -10.65 -28.64
CA ASP A 15 -10.34 -9.53 -27.79
C ASP A 15 -11.14 -9.62 -26.48
N ALA A 16 -10.72 -10.50 -25.59
CA ALA A 16 -11.04 -10.41 -24.18
C ALA A 16 -10.32 -9.15 -23.74
N GLN A 17 -11.09 -8.09 -23.44
CA GLN A 17 -10.59 -6.87 -22.83
C GLN A 17 -9.74 -7.27 -21.63
N GLN A 18 -8.42 -7.31 -21.82
CA GLN A 18 -7.51 -7.95 -20.89
C GLN A 18 -7.49 -7.04 -19.65
N ALA A 19 -7.82 -7.61 -18.49
CA ALA A 19 -7.90 -6.83 -17.26
C ALA A 19 -6.57 -6.09 -17.04
N GLN A 20 -6.62 -4.77 -17.02
CA GLN A 20 -5.44 -3.92 -16.98
C GLN A 20 -5.45 -3.08 -15.71
N LEU A 21 -4.35 -3.20 -14.96
CA LEU A 21 -4.04 -2.30 -13.85
C LEU A 21 -2.84 -1.44 -14.27
N ALA A 22 -3.02 -0.13 -14.26
CA ALA A 22 -1.94 0.82 -14.48
C ALA A 22 -1.83 1.77 -13.28
N ILE A 23 -0.59 2.05 -12.86
CA ILE A 23 -0.28 3.02 -11.82
C ILE A 23 0.00 4.35 -12.52
N GLN A 24 -0.80 5.38 -12.26
CA GLN A 24 -0.56 6.71 -12.84
C GLN A 24 0.37 7.54 -11.94
N HIS A 25 0.04 7.60 -10.66
CA HIS A 25 0.78 8.40 -9.68
C HIS A 25 0.89 7.66 -8.36
N VAL A 26 2.01 7.82 -7.68
CA VAL A 26 2.23 7.44 -6.29
C VAL A 26 2.83 8.65 -5.59
N PHE A 27 2.20 9.11 -4.53
CA PHE A 27 2.60 10.34 -3.84
C PHE A 27 2.27 10.30 -2.35
N LEU A 28 3.04 11.04 -1.57
CA LEU A 28 2.77 11.24 -0.15
C LEU A 28 1.67 12.29 -0.02
N LYS A 29 0.53 11.92 0.56
CA LYS A 29 -0.63 12.81 0.72
C LYS A 29 -0.58 13.58 2.03
N ASP A 30 -0.13 12.89 3.09
CA ASP A 30 0.07 13.48 4.41
C ASP A 30 1.15 12.69 5.15
N CYS A 31 1.85 13.35 6.06
CA CYS A 31 2.73 12.71 7.01
C CYS A 31 2.82 13.52 8.30
N SER A 32 2.82 12.82 9.42
CA SER A 32 3.07 13.42 10.73
C SER A 32 4.10 12.59 11.50
N PHE A 33 4.88 13.29 12.31
CA PHE A 33 5.80 12.69 13.25
C PHE A 33 5.78 13.50 14.53
N GLU A 34 5.53 12.82 15.64
CA GLU A 34 5.50 13.40 16.97
C GLU A 34 6.37 12.56 17.89
N ALA A 35 7.35 13.18 18.55
CA ALA A 35 8.20 12.49 19.51
C ALA A 35 8.15 13.21 20.87
N PRO A 36 7.04 13.07 21.63
CA PRO A 36 6.90 13.70 22.94
C PRO A 36 7.93 13.19 23.94
N GLY A 37 8.46 11.97 23.73
CA GLY A 37 9.53 11.37 24.53
C GLY A 37 10.96 11.64 24.02
N ALA A 38 11.15 12.39 22.93
CA ALA A 38 12.45 12.53 22.25
C ALA A 38 13.61 13.03 23.13
N LEU A 39 13.31 13.73 24.23
CA LEU A 39 14.31 14.37 25.09
C LEU A 39 14.23 13.94 26.56
N GLY A 40 13.23 13.14 26.95
CA GLY A 40 12.98 12.73 28.32
C GLY A 40 12.91 11.21 28.43
N ASP A 41 13.92 10.63 29.10
CA ASP A 41 14.08 9.19 29.38
C ASP A 41 14.70 8.31 28.27
N ILE A 42 15.61 8.86 27.45
CA ILE A 42 16.56 8.07 26.60
C ILE A 42 17.34 7.01 27.42
N ALA A 43 17.35 7.13 28.76
CA ALA A 43 17.99 6.21 29.69
C ALA A 43 17.12 5.02 30.14
N ALA A 44 15.89 4.86 29.63
CA ALA A 44 15.12 3.66 29.92
C ALA A 44 15.66 2.50 29.05
N GLU A 45 16.40 1.59 29.68
CA GLU A 45 16.86 0.35 29.04
C GLU A 45 15.66 -0.53 28.66
N GLY A 46 15.43 -0.74 27.36
CA GLY A 46 14.41 -1.68 26.88
C GLY A 46 13.96 -1.41 25.44
N GLN A 47 13.58 -2.47 24.72
CA GLN A 47 12.95 -2.33 23.40
C GLN A 47 11.56 -1.71 23.56
N PRO A 48 11.22 -0.64 22.81
CA PRO A 48 9.88 -0.08 22.85
C PRO A 48 8.86 -1.08 22.28
N ASP A 49 7.66 -1.08 22.86
CA ASP A 49 6.50 -1.77 22.30
C ASP A 49 6.05 -1.01 21.04
N ILE A 50 6.08 -1.70 19.90
CA ILE A 50 5.72 -1.11 18.61
C ILE A 50 4.31 -1.56 18.25
N ASN A 51 3.38 -0.60 18.19
CA ASN A 51 2.04 -0.81 17.68
C ASN A 51 1.92 -0.29 16.25
N LEU A 52 1.57 -1.18 15.32
CA LEU A 52 1.33 -0.86 13.92
C LEU A 52 -0.18 -0.90 13.64
N ASN A 53 -0.71 0.20 13.13
CA ASN A 53 -2.07 0.29 12.63
C ASN A 53 -2.06 0.58 11.12
N LEU A 54 -2.85 -0.17 10.37
CA LEU A 54 -2.98 -0.04 8.92
C LEU A 54 -4.44 0.28 8.59
N GLY A 55 -4.64 1.45 7.98
CA GLY A 55 -5.91 1.89 7.43
C GLY A 55 -5.82 1.99 5.92
N GLN A 56 -6.96 1.82 5.24
CA GLN A 56 -7.03 2.07 3.81
C GLN A 56 -8.34 2.74 3.44
N ARG A 57 -8.28 3.57 2.40
CA ARG A 57 -9.45 4.19 1.79
C ARG A 57 -9.32 4.11 0.28
N VAL A 58 -10.42 3.75 -0.37
CA VAL A 58 -10.54 3.72 -1.82
C VAL A 58 -11.56 4.79 -2.20
N ASN A 59 -11.19 5.66 -3.14
CA ASN A 59 -12.03 6.72 -3.66
C ASN A 59 -12.12 6.60 -5.19
N ALA A 60 -13.33 6.43 -5.71
CA ALA A 60 -13.56 6.37 -7.15
C ALA A 60 -13.56 7.78 -7.73
N MET A 61 -12.66 8.04 -8.69
CA MET A 61 -12.50 9.35 -9.32
C MET A 61 -13.25 9.47 -10.67
N GLY A 62 -13.84 8.39 -11.16
CA GLY A 62 -14.45 8.29 -12.48
C GLY A 62 -13.45 7.89 -13.57
N ASP A 63 -13.96 7.49 -14.74
CA ASP A 63 -13.16 7.03 -15.89
C ASP A 63 -12.20 5.89 -15.52
N ASP A 64 -12.70 4.86 -14.82
CA ASP A 64 -11.90 3.71 -14.35
C ASP A 64 -10.73 4.08 -13.42
N ARG A 65 -10.70 5.32 -12.89
CA ARG A 65 -9.67 5.81 -11.97
C ARG A 65 -10.08 5.66 -10.52
N TYR A 66 -9.15 5.16 -9.72
CA TYR A 66 -9.30 4.95 -8.29
C TYR A 66 -8.12 5.55 -7.56
N GLU A 67 -8.39 6.45 -6.62
CA GLU A 67 -7.40 6.87 -5.63
C GLU A 67 -7.46 5.88 -4.46
N VAL A 68 -6.32 5.26 -4.16
CA VAL A 68 -6.17 4.41 -2.98
C VAL A 68 -5.20 5.11 -2.04
N VAL A 69 -5.62 5.29 -0.79
CA VAL A 69 -4.81 5.85 0.28
C VAL A 69 -4.56 4.78 1.32
N LEU A 70 -3.29 4.45 1.53
CA LEU A 70 -2.81 3.58 2.60
C LEU A 70 -2.31 4.47 3.75
N THR A 71 -2.99 4.39 4.88
CA THR A 71 -2.58 5.03 6.13
C THR A 71 -1.78 4.01 6.95
N VAL A 72 -0.56 4.38 7.31
CA VAL A 72 0.32 3.59 8.19
C VAL A 72 0.61 4.43 9.42
N THR A 73 0.14 3.97 10.58
CA THR A 73 0.39 4.63 11.87
C THR A 73 1.25 3.71 12.73
N VAL A 74 2.40 4.19 13.15
CA VAL A 74 3.32 3.50 14.05
C VAL A 74 3.38 4.26 15.36
N THR A 75 3.03 3.61 16.45
CA THR A 75 3.17 4.16 17.80
C THR A 75 4.18 3.33 18.56
N ALA A 76 5.25 3.96 19.04
CA ALA A 76 6.23 3.34 19.90
C ALA A 76 5.99 3.77 21.35
N LYS A 77 5.83 2.79 22.26
CA LYS A 77 5.63 3.02 23.69
C LYS A 77 6.74 2.39 24.51
N GLN A 78 7.11 3.04 25.61
CA GLN A 78 8.03 2.50 26.59
C GLN A 78 7.34 2.53 27.96
N GLY A 79 6.92 1.35 28.43
CA GLY A 79 5.99 1.26 29.55
C GLY A 79 4.68 1.98 29.21
N GLU A 80 4.32 2.99 29.99
CA GLU A 80 3.11 3.80 29.79
C GLU A 80 3.34 5.09 28.99
N LYS A 81 4.59 5.41 28.63
CA LYS A 81 4.94 6.63 27.91
C LYS A 81 5.04 6.39 26.40
N THR A 82 4.56 7.33 25.60
CA THR A 82 4.76 7.32 24.14
C THR A 82 6.12 7.89 23.81
N ALA A 83 6.99 7.08 23.19
CA ALA A 83 8.27 7.53 22.68
C ALA A 83 8.06 8.40 21.43
N PHE A 84 7.42 7.83 20.41
CA PHE A 84 7.03 8.55 19.20
C PHE A 84 5.77 7.97 18.55
N ILE A 85 5.16 8.78 17.70
CA ILE A 85 4.08 8.44 16.79
C ILE A 85 4.52 8.91 15.40
N ALA A 86 4.48 8.01 14.42
CA ALA A 86 4.72 8.30 13.02
C ALA A 86 3.50 7.88 12.21
N GLU A 87 2.92 8.79 11.44
CA GLU A 87 1.80 8.49 10.55
C GLU A 87 2.12 8.94 9.12
N VAL A 88 1.82 8.07 8.16
CA VAL A 88 2.02 8.32 6.73
C VAL A 88 0.77 7.94 5.98
N HIS A 89 0.28 8.86 5.14
CA HIS A 89 -0.81 8.61 4.19
C HIS A 89 -0.19 8.54 2.80
N GLN A 90 0.12 7.31 2.38
CA GLN A 90 0.65 7.06 1.06
C GLN A 90 -0.51 6.87 0.09
N ALA A 91 -0.60 7.72 -0.93
CA ALA A 91 -1.65 7.66 -1.92
C ALA A 91 -1.12 7.18 -3.28
N GLY A 92 -1.99 6.56 -4.06
CA GLY A 92 -1.76 6.30 -5.46
C GLY A 92 -3.04 6.37 -6.28
N VAL A 93 -2.90 6.82 -7.52
CA VAL A 93 -3.97 6.83 -8.52
C VAL A 93 -3.74 5.67 -9.48
N PHE A 94 -4.74 4.79 -9.56
CA PHE A 94 -4.72 3.58 -10.36
C PHE A 94 -5.82 3.66 -11.42
N VAL A 95 -5.53 3.16 -12.61
CA VAL A 95 -6.53 2.90 -13.65
C VAL A 95 -6.79 1.40 -13.65
N LEU A 96 -8.05 1.00 -13.46
CA LEU A 96 -8.48 -0.39 -13.39
C LEU A 96 -9.54 -0.67 -14.46
N GLN A 97 -9.16 -1.35 -15.54
CA GLN A 97 -10.02 -1.62 -16.69
C GLN A 97 -10.21 -3.11 -16.92
N GLY A 98 -11.40 -3.51 -17.41
CA GLY A 98 -11.67 -4.91 -17.78
C GLY A 98 -11.86 -5.88 -16.59
N PHE A 99 -12.06 -5.36 -15.38
CA PHE A 99 -12.38 -6.16 -14.18
C PHE A 99 -13.89 -6.20 -13.92
N SER A 100 -14.39 -7.31 -13.37
CA SER A 100 -15.76 -7.34 -12.81
C SER A 100 -15.84 -6.51 -11.52
N GLU A 101 -17.04 -6.09 -11.09
CA GLU A 101 -17.20 -5.29 -9.86
C GLU A 101 -16.59 -5.95 -8.61
N GLN A 102 -16.70 -7.28 -8.50
CA GLN A 102 -16.11 -8.05 -7.40
C GLN A 102 -14.58 -8.01 -7.47
N GLN A 103 -14.01 -8.12 -8.68
CA GLN A 103 -12.56 -8.06 -8.89
C GLN A 103 -12.02 -6.64 -8.66
N LEU A 104 -12.72 -5.59 -9.12
CA LEU A 104 -12.36 -4.19 -8.87
C LEU A 104 -12.24 -3.92 -7.37
N SER A 105 -13.26 -4.32 -6.61
CA SER A 105 -13.29 -4.13 -5.16
C SER A 105 -12.12 -4.83 -4.48
N TYR A 106 -11.80 -6.06 -4.90
CA TYR A 106 -10.66 -6.81 -4.39
C TYR A 106 -9.32 -6.17 -4.76
N VAL A 107 -9.13 -5.82 -6.03
CA VAL A 107 -7.89 -5.22 -6.55
C VAL A 107 -7.62 -3.87 -5.88
N ALA A 108 -8.63 -3.01 -5.77
CA ALA A 108 -8.50 -1.70 -5.14
C ALA A 108 -8.25 -1.80 -3.62
N SER A 109 -8.80 -2.80 -2.95
CA SER A 109 -8.71 -2.95 -1.48
C SER A 109 -7.58 -3.88 -1.00
N VAL A 110 -6.92 -4.61 -1.89
CA VAL A 110 -5.86 -5.56 -1.52
C VAL A 110 -4.60 -5.35 -2.36
N HIS A 111 -4.74 -5.32 -3.68
CA HIS A 111 -3.57 -5.23 -4.56
C HIS A 111 -2.97 -3.82 -4.57
N CYS A 112 -3.78 -2.78 -4.74
CA CYS A 112 -3.31 -1.39 -4.73
C CYS A 112 -2.60 -1.00 -3.41
N PRO A 113 -3.13 -1.29 -2.21
CA PRO A 113 -2.43 -1.05 -0.95
C PRO A 113 -1.09 -1.79 -0.84
N ASN A 114 -0.99 -3.03 -1.32
CA ASN A 114 0.27 -3.78 -1.34
C ASN A 114 1.33 -3.11 -2.22
N VAL A 115 0.92 -2.49 -3.33
CA VAL A 115 1.82 -1.68 -4.17
C VAL A 115 2.29 -0.41 -3.42
N LEU A 116 1.45 0.20 -2.59
CA LEU A 116 1.78 1.41 -1.84
C LEU A 116 2.62 1.15 -0.59
N TYR A 117 2.53 -0.06 -0.01
CA TYR A 117 3.18 -0.40 1.25
C TYR A 117 4.71 -0.16 1.28
N PRO A 118 5.50 -0.52 0.25
CA PRO A 118 6.94 -0.25 0.26
C PRO A 118 7.29 1.24 0.32
N TYR A 119 6.48 2.09 -0.33
CA TYR A 119 6.64 3.54 -0.28
C TYR A 119 6.32 4.07 1.11
N ALA A 120 5.18 3.68 1.67
CA ALA A 120 4.78 4.07 3.03
C ALA A 120 5.81 3.64 4.08
N ARG A 121 6.31 2.39 3.98
CA ARG A 121 7.37 1.87 4.86
C ARG A 121 8.65 2.71 4.80
N THR A 122 9.05 3.10 3.59
CA THR A 122 10.25 3.93 3.40
C THR A 122 10.07 5.31 4.02
N GLN A 123 8.90 5.92 3.87
CA GLN A 123 8.59 7.21 4.48
C GLN A 123 8.55 7.13 6.01
N ILE A 124 7.93 6.09 6.59
CA ILE A 124 7.94 5.85 8.03
C ILE A 124 9.39 5.71 8.53
N ALA A 125 10.21 4.91 7.86
CA ALA A 125 11.61 4.74 8.24
C ALA A 125 12.39 6.06 8.19
N ALA A 126 12.14 6.89 7.17
CA ALA A 126 12.76 8.22 7.05
C ALA A 126 12.33 9.17 8.17
N LEU A 127 11.05 9.18 8.55
CA LEU A 127 10.53 10.00 9.66
C LEU A 127 11.13 9.58 10.99
N VAL A 128 11.16 8.27 11.28
CA VAL A 128 11.75 7.74 12.51
C VAL A 128 13.25 8.05 12.57
N ALA A 129 13.98 7.86 11.47
CA ALA A 129 15.41 8.19 11.42
C ALA A 129 15.69 9.69 11.59
N ALA A 130 14.80 10.57 11.10
CA ALA A 130 14.90 12.00 11.31
C ALA A 130 14.53 12.44 12.73
N GLY A 131 13.75 11.63 13.45
CA GLY A 131 13.31 11.87 14.82
C GLY A 131 14.40 11.68 15.89
N GLY A 132 15.52 11.06 15.54
CA GLY A 132 16.63 10.75 16.45
C GLY A 132 16.64 9.30 16.93
#